data_AF-A0A2D5YKW7-F1
#
_entry.id   AF-A0A2D5YKW7-F1
#
_cell.length_a   1.000
_cell.length_b   1.000
_cell.length_c   1.000
_cell.angle_alpha   90.00
_cell.angle_beta   90.00
_cell.angle_gamma   90.00
#
_symmetry.space_group_name_H-M   'P 1'
#
loop_
_entity.id
_entity.type
_entity.pdbx_description
1 polymer ?
#
loop_
_entity_poly.entity_id
_entity_poly.type
_entity_poly.pdbx_seq_one_letter_code
_entity_poly.pdbx_strand_id
1 'polypeptide(L)'
;MDKQGMFDHIKNFEEIIREFEKFFARVGFKKIDGAVFGLLSLSETPLKSEEIEQILNLSQPAVSNALKNLNQYSMIGTKDHPENKRVKIHFAKENAISIVSGVLKKRELSYLEDFEKISKKALNEDIPDKVQSRFTHILSTTQFAKSLTEVIIKIDQEFENPYPIINNIPKAINFIKDNQKVGLEQIKNTQKAFKHIAKRGLNNILDKMENH
;
A
#
# COMPACT_ATOMS: atom_id res chain seq x y z
N MET A 1 -13.57 11.51 36.06
CA MET A 1 -13.90 12.42 34.96
C MET A 1 -15.03 11.76 34.19
N ASP A 2 -16.18 12.41 34.04
CA ASP A 2 -17.23 11.91 33.17
C ASP A 2 -16.70 11.97 31.73
N LYS A 3 -16.37 10.81 31.15
CA LYS A 3 -15.76 10.73 29.83
C LYS A 3 -16.75 11.07 28.71
N GLN A 4 -18.04 11.20 29.00
CA GLN A 4 -18.99 11.79 28.07
C GLN A 4 -18.60 13.25 27.76
N GLY A 5 -18.14 13.99 28.77
CA GLY A 5 -17.61 15.34 28.63
C GLY A 5 -16.29 15.46 27.87
N MET A 6 -15.62 14.34 27.57
CA MET A 6 -14.37 14.33 26.80
C MET A 6 -14.59 14.85 25.37
N PHE A 7 -15.78 14.66 24.79
CA PHE A 7 -16.06 15.05 23.41
C PHE A 7 -16.84 16.35 23.28
N ASP A 8 -17.31 16.93 24.38
CA ASP A 8 -18.16 18.14 24.38
C ASP A 8 -17.47 19.36 23.75
N HIS A 9 -16.14 19.41 23.80
CA HIS A 9 -15.36 20.47 23.16
C HIS A 9 -15.23 20.28 21.63
N ILE A 10 -15.56 19.10 21.11
CA ILE A 10 -15.55 18.79 19.67
C ILE A 10 -16.92 19.14 19.09
N LYS A 11 -17.07 20.38 18.65
CA LYS A 11 -18.33 20.98 18.15
C LYS A 11 -19.12 20.10 17.17
N ASN A 12 -18.43 19.30 16.34
CA ASN A 12 -19.02 18.48 15.28
C ASN A 12 -18.70 16.98 15.46
N PHE A 13 -18.56 16.49 16.69
CA PHE A 13 -18.17 15.10 16.99
C PHE A 13 -18.93 14.06 16.14
N GLU A 14 -20.26 14.08 16.16
CA GLU A 14 -21.06 13.11 15.41
C GLU A 14 -20.86 13.20 13.89
N GLU A 15 -20.67 14.41 13.36
CA GLU A 15 -20.44 14.61 11.93
C GLU A 15 -19.10 14.01 11.52
N ILE A 16 -18.05 14.23 12.33
CA ILE A 16 -16.73 13.64 12.10
C ILE A 16 -16.84 12.11 12.11
N ILE A 17 -17.53 11.53 13.11
CA ILE A 17 -17.77 10.07 13.16
C ILE A 17 -18.46 9.58 11.88
N ARG A 18 -19.51 10.27 11.39
CA ARG A 18 -20.17 9.92 10.12
C ARG A 18 -19.24 9.99 8.92
N GLU A 19 -18.29 10.91 8.88
CA GLU A 19 -17.28 10.97 7.81
C GLU A 19 -16.32 9.77 7.87
N PHE A 20 -15.90 9.34 9.07
CA PHE A 20 -15.14 8.10 9.22
C PHE A 20 -15.93 6.88 8.74
N GLU A 21 -17.20 6.75 9.10
CA GLU A 21 -18.06 5.66 8.62
C GLU A 21 -18.14 5.62 7.09
N LYS A 22 -18.37 6.78 6.46
CA LYS A 22 -18.44 6.91 4.99
C LYS A 22 -17.12 6.54 4.33
N PHE A 23 -16.00 7.02 4.89
CA PHE A 23 -14.67 6.71 4.38
C PHE A 23 -14.39 5.21 4.46
N PHE A 24 -14.57 4.60 5.62
CA PHE A 24 -14.33 3.17 5.84
C PHE A 24 -15.21 2.31 4.93
N ALA A 25 -16.49 2.65 4.78
CA ALA A 25 -17.38 1.96 3.84
C ALA A 25 -16.88 2.03 2.40
N ARG A 26 -16.36 3.20 1.98
CA ARG A 26 -15.81 3.40 0.63
C ARG A 26 -14.55 2.56 0.36
N VAL A 27 -13.72 2.34 1.37
CA VAL A 27 -12.46 1.58 1.25
C VAL A 27 -12.60 0.10 1.63
N GLY A 28 -13.83 -0.42 1.70
CA GLY A 28 -14.13 -1.84 1.86
C GLY A 28 -14.18 -2.35 3.30
N PHE A 29 -14.38 -1.47 4.28
CA PHE A 29 -14.62 -1.81 5.70
C PHE A 29 -16.09 -1.60 6.08
N LYS A 30 -16.51 -2.07 7.25
CA LYS A 30 -17.87 -1.79 7.75
C LYS A 30 -17.92 -0.37 8.30
N LYS A 31 -19.10 0.26 8.24
CA LYS A 31 -19.33 1.58 8.88
C LYS A 31 -18.95 1.56 10.36
N ILE A 32 -19.32 0.50 11.08
CA ILE A 32 -19.00 0.32 12.50
C ILE A 32 -17.48 0.33 12.75
N ASP A 33 -16.67 -0.24 11.85
CA ASP A 33 -15.21 -0.17 11.96
C ASP A 33 -14.73 1.29 11.90
N GLY A 34 -15.33 2.08 10.99
CA GLY A 34 -15.06 3.50 10.86
C GLY A 34 -15.49 4.31 12.09
N ALA A 35 -16.67 4.03 12.65
CA ALA A 35 -17.13 4.71 13.86
C ALA A 35 -16.20 4.45 15.06
N VAL A 36 -15.81 3.18 15.28
CA VAL A 36 -14.88 2.80 16.36
C VAL A 36 -13.51 3.43 16.15
N PHE A 37 -12.96 3.36 14.92
CA PHE A 37 -11.66 3.97 14.62
C PHE A 37 -11.69 5.50 14.76
N GLY A 38 -12.76 6.14 14.29
CA GLY A 38 -12.97 7.58 14.43
C GLY A 38 -13.02 8.01 15.89
N LEU A 39 -13.81 7.30 16.71
CA LEU A 39 -13.85 7.54 18.15
C LEU A 39 -12.47 7.43 18.79
N LEU A 40 -11.75 6.33 18.53
CA LEU A 40 -10.42 6.11 19.09
C LEU A 40 -9.39 7.13 18.60
N SER A 41 -9.57 7.69 17.40
CA SER A 41 -8.72 8.75 16.85
C SER A 41 -9.00 10.12 17.49
N LEU A 42 -10.23 10.35 17.95
CA LEU A 42 -10.64 11.57 18.64
C LEU A 42 -10.45 11.49 20.16
N SER A 43 -10.07 10.32 20.69
CA SER A 43 -9.94 10.09 22.12
C SER A 43 -8.53 10.42 22.61
N GLU A 44 -8.42 11.34 23.57
CA GLU A 44 -7.12 11.69 24.18
C GLU A 44 -6.52 10.55 25.00
N THR A 45 -7.36 9.64 25.49
CA THR A 45 -6.95 8.48 26.28
C THR A 45 -7.47 7.18 25.70
N PRO A 46 -6.75 6.06 25.89
CA PRO A 46 -7.25 4.75 25.48
C PRO A 46 -8.60 4.42 26.14
N LEU A 47 -9.50 3.77 25.39
CA LEU A 47 -10.85 3.43 25.82
C LEU A 47 -11.02 1.92 26.04
N LYS A 48 -11.85 1.55 27.02
CA LYS A 48 -12.35 0.19 27.22
C LYS A 48 -13.47 -0.11 26.21
N SER A 49 -13.75 -1.38 25.96
CA SER A 49 -14.86 -1.78 25.09
C SER A 49 -16.20 -1.22 25.57
N GLU A 50 -16.46 -1.25 26.87
CA GLU A 50 -17.73 -0.76 27.45
C GLU A 50 -17.89 0.76 27.26
N GLU A 51 -16.79 1.51 27.28
CA GLU A 51 -16.81 2.95 27.02
C GLU A 51 -17.17 3.22 25.54
N ILE A 52 -16.59 2.46 24.62
CA ILE A 52 -16.89 2.56 23.17
C ILE A 52 -18.35 2.21 22.90
N GLU A 53 -18.89 1.18 23.55
CA GLU A 53 -20.30 0.79 23.44
C GLU A 53 -21.24 1.91 23.86
N GLN A 54 -20.97 2.53 25.00
CA GLN A 54 -21.76 3.63 25.55
C GLN A 54 -21.70 4.88 24.66
N ILE A 55 -20.50 5.29 24.25
CA ILE A 55 -20.30 6.53 23.48
C ILE A 55 -20.92 6.41 22.09
N LEU A 56 -20.77 5.26 21.42
CA LEU A 56 -21.30 5.06 20.07
C LEU A 56 -22.72 4.48 20.04
N ASN A 57 -23.29 4.15 21.20
CA ASN A 57 -24.57 3.45 21.33
C ASN A 57 -24.60 2.15 20.48
N LEU A 58 -23.56 1.32 20.63
CA LEU A 58 -23.39 0.06 19.91
C LEU A 58 -23.45 -1.13 20.87
N SER A 59 -23.85 -2.29 20.36
CA SER A 59 -23.85 -3.52 21.15
C SER A 59 -22.43 -4.06 21.37
N GLN A 60 -22.21 -4.74 22.50
CA GLN A 60 -20.94 -5.43 22.81
C GLN A 60 -20.41 -6.31 21.66
N PRO A 61 -21.23 -7.16 20.99
CA PRO A 61 -20.73 -7.97 19.88
C PRO A 61 -20.31 -7.13 18.68
N ALA A 62 -20.96 -5.99 18.43
CA ALA A 62 -20.60 -5.09 17.34
C ALA A 62 -19.23 -4.43 17.61
N VAL A 63 -19.03 -3.91 18.82
CA VAL A 63 -17.75 -3.29 19.22
C VAL A 63 -16.62 -4.32 19.25
N SER A 64 -16.85 -5.50 19.82
CA SER A 64 -15.85 -6.57 19.89
C SER A 64 -15.39 -7.02 18.50
N ASN A 65 -16.33 -7.16 17.55
CA ASN A 65 -16.00 -7.51 16.17
C ASN A 65 -15.23 -6.39 15.46
N ALA A 66 -15.61 -5.13 15.67
CA ALA A 66 -14.91 -3.98 15.09
C ALA A 66 -13.48 -3.87 15.62
N LEU A 67 -13.28 -3.97 16.95
CA LEU A 67 -11.96 -3.97 17.56
C LEU A 67 -11.08 -5.11 17.04
N LYS A 68 -11.64 -6.32 16.92
CA LYS A 68 -10.92 -7.47 16.34
C LYS A 68 -10.50 -7.20 14.89
N ASN A 69 -11.41 -6.67 14.09
CA ASN A 69 -11.16 -6.37 12.68
C ASN A 69 -10.09 -5.28 12.53
N LEU A 70 -10.24 -4.14 13.22
CA LEU A 70 -9.27 -3.04 13.21
C LEU A 70 -7.88 -3.50 13.69
N ASN A 71 -7.82 -4.34 14.73
CA ASN A 71 -6.56 -4.88 15.23
C ASN A 71 -5.89 -5.84 14.21
N GLN A 72 -6.68 -6.65 13.49
CA GLN A 72 -6.18 -7.52 12.42
C GLN A 72 -5.44 -6.73 11.33
N TYR A 73 -5.92 -5.53 11.01
CA TYR A 73 -5.30 -4.62 10.04
C TYR A 73 -4.31 -3.63 10.65
N SER A 74 -3.91 -3.84 11.92
CA SER A 74 -2.98 -2.96 12.63
C SER A 74 -3.42 -1.50 12.73
N MET A 75 -4.72 -1.21 12.62
CA MET A 75 -5.27 0.14 12.73
C MET A 75 -5.28 0.64 14.18
N ILE A 76 -5.46 -0.27 15.13
CA ILE A 76 -5.51 0.04 16.56
C ILE A 76 -4.45 -0.75 17.32
N GLY A 77 -4.12 -0.26 18.51
CA GLY A 77 -3.39 -1.00 19.53
C GLY A 77 -4.31 -1.42 20.67
N THR A 78 -3.94 -2.49 21.37
CA THR A 78 -4.63 -2.96 22.57
C THR A 78 -3.60 -3.28 23.64
N LYS A 79 -3.82 -2.82 24.87
CA LYS A 79 -2.96 -3.13 26.03
C LYS A 79 -3.80 -3.41 27.28
N ASP A 80 -3.17 -3.98 28.30
CA ASP A 80 -3.81 -4.16 29.61
C ASP A 80 -4.02 -2.81 30.29
N HIS A 81 -5.15 -2.66 30.99
CA HIS A 81 -5.40 -1.48 31.81
C HIS A 81 -4.37 -1.45 32.96
N PRO A 82 -3.71 -0.30 33.23
CA PRO A 82 -2.63 -0.20 34.21
C PRO A 82 -3.02 -0.71 35.60
N GLU A 83 -4.24 -0.38 36.04
CA GLU A 83 -4.76 -0.74 37.37
C GLU A 83 -5.53 -2.07 37.40
N ASN A 84 -5.96 -2.58 36.24
CA ASN A 84 -6.76 -3.80 36.17
C ASN A 84 -6.39 -4.62 34.94
N LYS A 85 -5.42 -5.53 35.12
CA LYS A 85 -4.89 -6.36 34.03
C LYS A 85 -5.90 -7.30 33.36
N ARG A 86 -7.11 -7.45 33.92
CA ARG A 86 -8.21 -8.22 33.29
C ARG A 86 -8.99 -7.41 32.26
N VAL A 87 -8.81 -6.09 32.25
CA VAL A 87 -9.49 -5.17 31.34
C VAL A 87 -8.51 -4.73 30.26
N LYS A 88 -8.95 -4.77 29.00
CA LYS A 88 -8.19 -4.24 27.87
C LYS A 88 -8.60 -2.80 27.59
N ILE A 89 -7.63 -2.00 27.13
CA ILE A 89 -7.84 -0.65 26.63
C ILE A 89 -7.28 -0.54 25.21
N HIS A 90 -7.98 0.22 24.39
CA HIS A 90 -7.80 0.31 22.94
C HIS A 90 -7.48 1.75 22.54
N PHE A 91 -6.65 1.93 21.53
CA PHE A 91 -6.23 3.25 21.03
C PHE A 91 -5.94 3.19 19.53
N ALA A 92 -6.18 4.28 18.80
CA ALA A 92 -5.82 4.38 17.40
C ALA A 92 -4.29 4.44 17.25
N LYS A 93 -3.72 3.76 16.25
CA LYS A 93 -2.31 3.94 15.92
C LYS A 93 -2.11 5.23 15.14
N GLU A 94 -1.03 5.95 15.45
CA GLU A 94 -0.72 7.26 14.85
C GLU A 94 0.00 7.12 13.50
N ASN A 95 0.70 6.02 13.26
CA ASN A 95 1.47 5.82 12.03
C ASN A 95 0.58 5.36 10.87
N ALA A 96 0.16 6.29 10.02
CA ALA A 96 -0.65 6.04 8.84
C ALA A 96 -0.02 5.02 7.87
N ILE A 97 1.32 4.97 7.78
CA ILE A 97 2.02 4.02 6.90
C ILE A 97 1.88 2.59 7.42
N SER A 98 1.99 2.39 8.73
CA SER A 98 1.76 1.07 9.33
C SER A 98 0.31 0.60 9.17
N ILE A 99 -0.65 1.53 9.16
CA ILE A 99 -2.04 1.22 8.85
C ILE A 99 -2.18 0.76 7.39
N VAL A 100 -1.68 1.55 6.44
CA VAL A 100 -1.76 1.21 5.01
C VAL A 100 -1.03 -0.11 4.71
N SER A 101 0.19 -0.28 5.24
CA SER A 101 0.98 -1.51 5.16
C SER A 101 0.20 -2.72 5.69
N GLY A 102 -0.50 -2.56 6.82
CA GLY A 102 -1.38 -3.59 7.39
C GLY A 102 -2.48 -4.04 6.43
N VAL A 103 -3.19 -3.09 5.81
CA VAL A 103 -4.24 -3.37 4.81
C VAL A 103 -3.67 -4.03 3.56
N LEU A 104 -2.59 -3.47 3.03
CA LEU A 104 -1.88 -3.99 1.87
C LEU A 104 -1.45 -5.45 2.09
N LYS A 105 -0.81 -5.74 3.23
CA LYS A 105 -0.30 -7.06 3.57
C LYS A 105 -1.41 -8.09 3.80
N LYS A 106 -2.50 -7.70 4.45
CA LYS A 106 -3.55 -8.64 4.89
C LYS A 106 -4.66 -8.87 3.87
N ARG A 107 -4.92 -7.89 2.99
CA ARG A 107 -6.04 -7.93 2.05
C ARG A 107 -5.58 -7.80 0.60
N GLU A 108 -4.95 -6.68 0.27
CA GLU A 108 -4.67 -6.35 -1.14
C GLU A 108 -3.67 -7.31 -1.78
N LEU A 109 -2.62 -7.70 -1.05
CA LEU A 109 -1.61 -8.64 -1.55
C LEU A 109 -2.22 -10.00 -1.89
N SER A 110 -3.15 -10.50 -1.07
CA SER A 110 -3.86 -11.76 -1.34
C SER A 110 -4.70 -11.66 -2.62
N TYR A 111 -5.42 -10.55 -2.83
CA TYR A 111 -6.22 -10.35 -4.04
C TYR A 111 -5.36 -10.27 -5.30
N LEU A 112 -4.21 -9.60 -5.22
CA LEU A 112 -3.25 -9.53 -6.32
C LEU A 112 -2.66 -10.91 -6.62
N GLU A 113 -2.34 -11.71 -5.62
CA GLU A 113 -1.85 -13.08 -5.79
C GLU A 113 -2.88 -14.01 -6.44
N ASP A 114 -4.14 -13.91 -6.03
CA ASP A 114 -5.21 -14.69 -6.64
C ASP A 114 -5.44 -14.27 -8.09
N PHE A 115 -5.42 -12.97 -8.39
CA PHE A 115 -5.59 -12.50 -9.75
C PHE A 115 -4.40 -12.84 -10.66
N GLU A 116 -3.18 -12.87 -10.12
CA GLU A 116 -1.99 -13.38 -10.81
C GLU A 116 -2.16 -14.87 -11.17
N LYS A 117 -2.61 -15.70 -10.22
CA LYS A 117 -2.87 -17.13 -10.46
C LYS A 117 -3.94 -17.36 -11.52
N ILE A 118 -5.05 -16.62 -11.44
CA ILE A 118 -6.15 -16.70 -12.43
C ILE A 118 -5.64 -16.34 -13.82
N SER A 119 -4.88 -15.25 -13.93
CA SER A 119 -4.34 -14.78 -15.22
C SER A 119 -3.36 -15.78 -15.83
N LYS A 120 -2.45 -16.36 -15.01
CA LYS A 120 -1.53 -17.42 -15.47
C LYS A 120 -2.27 -18.67 -15.93
N LYS A 121 -3.32 -19.07 -15.19
CA LYS A 121 -4.15 -20.22 -15.57
C LYS A 121 -4.81 -19.97 -16.92
N ALA A 122 -5.43 -18.81 -17.12
CA ALA A 122 -6.08 -18.45 -18.39
C ALA A 122 -5.11 -18.44 -19.57
N LEU A 123 -3.86 -18.01 -19.38
CA LEU A 123 -2.83 -18.00 -20.43
C LEU A 123 -2.32 -19.39 -20.82
N ASN A 124 -2.60 -20.42 -20.03
CA ASN A 124 -2.24 -21.80 -20.35
C ASN A 124 -3.36 -22.55 -21.11
N GLU A 125 -4.53 -21.94 -21.27
CA GLU A 125 -5.65 -22.50 -22.02
C GLU A 125 -5.53 -22.14 -23.51
N ASP A 126 -6.21 -22.92 -24.36
CA ASP A 126 -6.38 -22.57 -25.77
C ASP A 126 -7.41 -21.43 -25.91
N ILE A 127 -6.92 -20.19 -25.98
CA ILE A 127 -7.74 -18.97 -26.02
C ILE A 127 -7.38 -18.10 -27.23
N PRO A 128 -8.33 -17.31 -27.77
CA PRO A 128 -8.05 -16.44 -28.92
C PRO A 128 -6.98 -15.40 -28.62
N ASP A 129 -6.17 -15.03 -29.62
CA ASP A 129 -5.05 -14.07 -29.52
C ASP A 129 -5.40 -12.77 -28.79
N LYS A 130 -6.57 -12.19 -29.09
CA LYS A 130 -7.03 -10.95 -28.45
C LYS A 130 -7.29 -11.15 -26.96
N VAL A 131 -7.75 -12.33 -26.54
CA VAL A 131 -7.96 -12.68 -25.14
C VAL A 131 -6.62 -12.96 -24.46
N GLN A 132 -5.71 -13.66 -25.13
CA GLN A 132 -4.35 -13.90 -24.66
C GLN A 132 -3.64 -12.57 -24.39
N SER A 133 -3.65 -11.65 -25.34
CA SER A 133 -3.09 -10.31 -25.18
C SER A 133 -3.68 -9.59 -23.96
N ARG A 134 -5.01 -9.64 -23.75
CA ARG A 134 -5.63 -9.02 -22.56
C ARG A 134 -5.08 -9.62 -21.25
N PHE A 135 -5.02 -10.95 -21.14
CA PHE A 135 -4.49 -11.59 -19.93
C PHE A 135 -3.00 -11.35 -19.72
N THR A 136 -2.21 -11.21 -20.78
CA THR A 136 -0.81 -10.79 -20.67
C THR A 136 -0.69 -9.41 -20.02
N HIS A 137 -1.48 -8.43 -20.48
CA HIS A 137 -1.45 -7.07 -19.91
C HIS A 137 -1.97 -7.03 -18.47
N ILE A 138 -3.04 -7.79 -18.18
CA ILE A 138 -3.56 -7.94 -16.82
C ILE A 138 -2.49 -8.54 -15.90
N LEU A 139 -1.85 -9.63 -16.34
CA LEU A 139 -0.80 -10.28 -15.56
C LEU A 139 0.35 -9.31 -15.26
N SER A 140 0.86 -8.60 -16.27
CA SER A 140 1.93 -7.61 -16.08
C SER A 140 1.53 -6.49 -15.12
N THR A 141 0.30 -5.98 -15.22
CA THR A 141 -0.20 -4.91 -14.35
C THR A 141 -0.38 -5.38 -12.91
N THR A 142 -0.89 -6.59 -12.71
CA THR A 142 -1.04 -7.22 -11.40
C THR A 142 0.32 -7.45 -10.74
N GLN A 143 1.30 -7.94 -11.49
CA GLN A 143 2.67 -8.13 -10.99
C GLN A 143 3.32 -6.79 -10.60
N PHE A 144 3.13 -5.75 -11.39
CA PHE A 144 3.59 -4.41 -11.05
C PHE A 144 2.95 -3.89 -9.75
N ALA A 145 1.63 -3.99 -9.63
CA ALA A 145 0.91 -3.57 -8.42
C ALA A 145 1.36 -4.37 -7.19
N LYS A 146 1.64 -5.67 -7.35
CA LYS A 146 2.20 -6.53 -6.31
C LYS A 146 3.57 -6.04 -5.85
N SER A 147 4.49 -5.77 -6.78
CA SER A 147 5.81 -5.25 -6.44
C SER A 147 5.75 -3.91 -5.70
N LEU A 148 4.88 -2.98 -6.12
CA LEU A 148 4.69 -1.72 -5.39
C LEU A 148 4.17 -1.96 -3.96
N THR A 149 3.21 -2.88 -3.83
CA THR A 149 2.64 -3.26 -2.54
C THR A 149 3.71 -3.81 -1.60
N GLU A 150 4.55 -4.70 -2.10
CA GLU A 150 5.67 -5.28 -1.34
C GLU A 150 6.70 -4.22 -0.92
N VAL A 151 6.98 -3.22 -1.77
CA VAL A 151 7.87 -2.11 -1.43
C VAL A 151 7.33 -1.32 -0.23
N ILE A 152 6.05 -0.95 -0.24
CA ILE A 152 5.44 -0.21 0.87
C ILE A 152 5.49 -1.03 2.16
N ILE A 153 5.18 -2.33 2.08
CA ILE A 153 5.24 -3.24 3.23
C ILE A 153 6.65 -3.35 3.79
N LYS A 154 7.67 -3.44 2.94
CA LYS A 154 9.08 -3.48 3.37
C LYS A 154 9.53 -2.18 4.00
N ILE A 155 9.14 -1.03 3.45
CA ILE A 155 9.45 0.28 4.03
C ILE A 155 8.91 0.38 5.46
N ASP A 156 7.70 -0.09 5.71
CA ASP A 156 7.11 -0.10 7.06
C ASP A 156 7.81 -1.08 8.02
N GLN A 157 8.32 -2.22 7.53
CA GLN A 157 8.96 -3.25 8.35
C GLN A 157 10.43 -2.99 8.67
N GLU A 158 11.17 -2.40 7.73
CA GLU A 158 12.62 -2.25 7.82
C GLU A 158 13.03 -0.91 8.46
N PHE A 159 12.12 0.06 8.52
CA PHE A 159 12.42 1.40 9.01
C PHE A 159 11.55 1.79 10.20
N GLU A 160 12.21 2.14 11.31
CA GLU A 160 11.54 2.63 12.51
C GLU A 160 10.72 3.92 12.25
N ASN A 161 11.23 4.77 11.36
CA ASN A 161 10.51 5.93 10.84
C ASN A 161 10.51 5.91 9.29
N PRO A 162 9.39 5.53 8.64
CA PRO A 162 9.33 5.39 7.18
C PRO A 162 9.18 6.74 6.44
N TYR A 163 8.78 7.82 7.12
CA TYR A 163 8.43 9.10 6.47
C TYR A 163 9.59 9.76 5.69
N PRO A 164 10.84 9.79 6.19
CA PRO A 164 11.97 10.33 5.42
C PRO A 164 12.18 9.63 4.09
N ILE A 165 11.91 8.33 4.00
CA ILE A 165 12.09 7.55 2.78
C ILE A 165 10.98 7.88 1.79
N ILE A 166 9.73 7.91 2.28
CA ILE A 166 8.55 8.22 1.48
C ILE A 166 8.69 9.58 0.80
N ASN A 167 9.15 10.59 1.54
CA ASN A 167 9.36 11.94 1.01
C ASN A 167 10.45 12.01 -0.07
N ASN A 168 11.34 11.01 -0.13
CA ASN A 168 12.40 10.93 -1.12
C ASN A 168 12.09 9.96 -2.28
N ILE A 169 10.98 9.20 -2.23
CA ILE A 169 10.55 8.33 -3.34
C ILE A 169 10.46 9.11 -4.68
N PRO A 170 9.83 10.30 -4.76
CA PRO A 170 9.78 11.05 -6.01
C PRO A 170 11.17 11.41 -6.56
N LYS A 171 12.12 11.73 -5.67
CA LYS A 171 13.51 12.03 -6.07
C LYS A 171 14.22 10.77 -6.58
N ALA A 172 14.03 9.64 -5.93
CA ALA A 172 14.58 8.35 -6.37
C ALA A 172 14.03 7.96 -7.76
N ILE A 173 12.73 8.15 -8.00
CA ILE A 173 12.10 7.92 -9.30
C ILE A 173 12.69 8.85 -10.37
N ASN A 174 12.85 10.13 -10.07
CA ASN A 174 13.46 11.10 -10.99
C ASN A 174 14.93 10.74 -11.29
N PHE A 175 15.69 10.33 -10.28
CA PHE A 175 17.06 9.85 -10.46
C PHE A 175 17.10 8.62 -11.37
N ILE A 176 16.22 7.65 -11.19
CA ILE A 176 16.14 6.47 -12.06
C ILE A 176 15.79 6.89 -13.50
N LYS A 177 14.83 7.81 -13.67
CA LYS A 177 14.41 8.32 -14.98
C LYS A 177 15.55 9.03 -15.72
N ASP A 178 16.29 9.88 -15.01
CA ASP A 178 17.38 10.66 -15.58
C ASP A 178 18.56 9.74 -15.95
N ASN A 179 18.86 8.74 -15.11
CA ASN A 179 19.91 7.76 -15.41
C ASN A 179 19.49 6.68 -16.44
N GLN A 180 18.19 6.38 -16.59
CA GLN A 180 17.69 5.54 -17.68
C GLN A 180 17.98 6.19 -19.05
N LYS A 181 17.81 7.51 -19.16
CA LYS A 181 18.14 8.24 -20.39
C LYS A 181 19.64 8.16 -20.69
N VAL A 182 20.49 8.32 -19.68
CA VAL A 182 21.95 8.24 -19.83
C VAL A 182 22.40 6.84 -20.24
N GLY A 183 21.84 5.78 -19.63
CA GLY A 183 22.15 4.39 -19.99
C GLY A 183 21.71 4.04 -21.42
N LEU A 184 20.51 4.45 -21.83
CA LEU A 184 20.01 4.22 -23.19
C LEU A 184 20.78 5.02 -24.25
N GLU A 185 21.18 6.26 -23.94
CA GLU A 185 22.04 7.09 -24.80
C GLU A 185 23.45 6.49 -24.93
N GLN A 186 24.06 6.00 -23.85
CA GLN A 186 25.35 5.32 -23.88
C GLN A 186 25.32 4.02 -24.70
N ILE A 187 24.24 3.23 -24.60
CA ILE A 187 24.06 2.02 -25.41
C ILE A 187 23.91 2.40 -26.89
N LYS A 188 23.12 3.42 -27.22
CA LYS A 188 22.96 3.92 -28.61
C LYS A 188 24.26 4.47 -29.19
N ASN A 189 25.03 5.21 -28.41
CA ASN A 189 26.31 5.79 -28.83
C ASN A 189 27.38 4.71 -29.03
N THR A 190 27.42 3.71 -28.14
CA THR A 190 28.29 2.53 -28.31
C THR A 190 27.90 1.75 -29.57
N GLN A 191 26.61 1.51 -29.83
CA GLN A 191 26.15 0.86 -31.07
C GLN A 191 26.49 1.65 -32.34
N LYS A 192 26.37 2.99 -32.31
CA LYS A 192 26.81 3.86 -33.42
C LYS A 192 28.31 3.78 -33.66
N ALA A 193 29.12 3.79 -32.59
CA ALA A 193 30.57 3.66 -32.68
C ALA A 193 30.99 2.31 -33.28
N PHE A 194 30.39 1.20 -32.84
CA PHE A 194 30.62 -0.13 -33.43
C PHE A 194 30.26 -0.19 -34.92
N LYS A 195 29.13 0.40 -35.34
CA LYS A 195 28.76 0.50 -36.76
C LYS A 195 29.79 1.29 -37.58
N HIS A 196 30.31 2.38 -37.03
CA HIS A 196 31.33 3.20 -37.72
C HIS A 196 32.68 2.48 -37.85
N ILE A 197 33.09 1.74 -36.81
CA ILE A 197 34.32 0.93 -36.81
C ILE A 197 34.18 -0.22 -37.83
N ALA A 198 33.06 -0.93 -37.83
CA ALA A 198 32.79 -2.00 -38.79
C ALA A 198 32.78 -1.48 -40.23
N LYS A 199 32.17 -0.31 -40.49
CA LYS A 199 32.13 0.31 -41.82
C LYS A 199 33.52 0.76 -42.30
N ARG A 200 34.36 1.32 -41.42
CA ARG A 200 35.75 1.67 -41.74
C ARG A 200 36.61 0.43 -42.00
N GLY A 201 36.41 -0.63 -41.22
CA GLY A 201 37.09 -1.91 -41.42
C GLY A 201 36.75 -2.53 -42.77
N LEU A 202 35.47 -2.51 -43.17
CA LEU A 202 35.02 -3.03 -44.48
C LEU A 202 35.60 -2.22 -45.65
N ASN A 203 35.58 -0.88 -45.56
CA ASN A 203 36.12 -0.02 -46.61
C ASN A 203 37.64 -0.22 -46.79
N ASN A 204 38.39 -0.35 -45.69
CA ASN A 204 39.83 -0.60 -45.75
C ASN A 204 40.19 -1.98 -46.36
N ILE A 205 39.28 -2.95 -46.28
CA ILE A 205 39.44 -4.26 -46.92
C ILE A 205 39.14 -4.14 -48.42
N LEU A 206 38.07 -3.44 -48.79
CA LEU A 206 37.70 -3.19 -50.20
C LEU A 206 38.77 -2.37 -50.94
N ASP A 207 39.30 -1.32 -50.32
CA ASP A 207 40.39 -0.50 -50.89
C ASP A 207 41.69 -1.31 -51.11
N LYS A 208 41.93 -2.34 -50.28
CA LYS A 208 43.07 -3.26 -50.47
C LYS A 208 42.83 -4.30 -51.57
N MET A 209 41.57 -4.60 -51.88
CA MET A 209 41.21 -5.52 -52.96
C MET A 209 41.18 -4.84 -54.34
N GLU A 210 40.95 -3.53 -54.41
CA GLU A 210 41.00 -2.76 -55.68
C GLU A 210 42.43 -2.36 -56.09
N ASN A 211 43.40 -2.42 -55.18
CA ASN A 211 44.81 -2.07 -55.43
C ASN A 211 45.73 -3.29 -55.68
N HIS A 212 45.14 -4.46 -55.97
CA HIS A 212 45.83 -5.70 -56.37
C HIS A 212 45.18 -6.28 -57.63
#